data_AF-A0A1H7C2C5-F1
#
_entry.id   AF-A0A1H7C2C5-F1
#
_cell.length_a   1.000
_cell.length_b   1.000
_cell.length_c   1.000
_cell.angle_alpha   90.00
_cell.angle_beta   90.00
_cell.angle_gamma   90.00
#
_symmetry.space_group_name_H-M   'P 1'
#
loop_
_entity.id
_entity.type
_entity.pdbx_description
1 polymer ?
#
loop_
_entity_poly.entity_id
_entity_poly.type
_entity_poly.pdbx_seq_one_letter_code
_entity_poly.pdbx_strand_id
1 'polypeptide(L)'
;MRKEIKLHILFCLGTLLIFIGQPLIDNPHSVFGYFLFLCSIYMGRWIYGQSYTANWLDIFRMFFLSFFAWSIGGLAVFVSYVEPGLRWTHYLESLINIACFTALCLFAGFFCFKNQGKTAQALGRKSRG
;
A
#
# COMPACT_ATOMS: atom_id res chain seq x y z
N MET A 1 12.04 -13.89 -10.65
CA MET A 1 11.92 -13.60 -9.20
C MET A 1 12.88 -12.53 -8.69
N ARG A 2 14.22 -12.66 -8.76
CA ARG A 2 15.15 -11.74 -8.07
C ARG A 2 15.13 -10.27 -8.57
N LYS A 3 14.71 -10.00 -9.80
CA LYS A 3 14.61 -8.63 -10.36
C LYS A 3 13.36 -7.87 -9.88
N GLU A 4 12.22 -8.55 -9.71
CA GLU A 4 10.98 -7.90 -9.29
C GLU A 4 11.01 -7.47 -7.83
N ILE A 5 11.58 -8.30 -6.95
CA ILE A 5 11.79 -7.99 -5.52
C ILE A 5 12.64 -6.70 -5.36
N LYS A 6 13.69 -6.54 -6.17
CA LYS A 6 14.55 -5.34 -6.14
C LYS A 6 13.79 -4.08 -6.55
N LEU A 7 12.91 -4.18 -7.55
CA LEU A 7 12.12 -3.05 -8.06
C LEU A 7 11.07 -2.58 -7.05
N HIS A 8 10.52 -3.50 -6.24
CA HIS A 8 9.55 -3.18 -5.18
C HIS A 8 10.20 -2.44 -4.01
N ILE A 9 11.36 -2.93 -3.59
CA ILE A 9 12.16 -2.28 -2.55
C ILE A 9 12.63 -0.90 -3.03
N LEU A 10 13.06 -0.79 -4.31
CA LEU A 10 13.40 0.51 -4.91
C LEU A 10 12.21 1.45 -5.01
N PHE A 11 11.03 0.93 -5.36
CA PHE A 11 9.81 1.73 -5.41
C PHE A 11 9.48 2.28 -4.02
N CYS A 12 9.37 1.42 -3.00
CA CYS A 12 9.14 1.83 -1.61
C CYS A 12 10.20 2.82 -1.09
N LEU A 13 11.50 2.57 -1.34
CA LEU A 13 12.57 3.47 -0.93
C LEU A 13 12.53 4.80 -1.67
N GLY A 14 12.22 4.78 -2.97
CA GLY A 14 12.09 5.97 -3.79
C GLY A 14 10.90 6.84 -3.37
N THR A 15 9.74 6.24 -3.07
CA THR A 15 8.59 6.96 -2.55
C THR A 15 8.85 7.52 -1.15
N LEU A 16 9.56 6.78 -0.28
CA LEU A 16 9.97 7.27 1.05
C LEU A 16 10.92 8.48 0.96
N LEU A 17 11.91 8.44 0.06
CA LEU A 17 12.88 9.52 -0.15
C LEU A 17 12.23 10.80 -0.71
N ILE A 18 11.26 10.66 -1.61
CA ILE A 18 10.51 11.81 -2.15
C ILE A 18 9.73 12.53 -1.03
N PHE A 19 9.17 11.77 -0.08
CA PHE A 19 8.40 12.34 1.04
C PHE A 19 9.27 12.97 2.14
N ILE A 20 10.46 12.41 2.40
CA ILE A 20 11.41 13.00 3.36
C ILE A 20 12.03 14.28 2.77
N GLY A 21 12.23 14.33 1.44
CA GLY A 21 12.93 15.42 0.77
C GLY A 21 12.06 16.61 0.32
N GLN A 22 10.75 16.42 0.16
CA GLN A 22 9.86 17.52 -0.26
C GLN A 22 9.21 18.20 0.95
N PRO A 23 9.40 19.52 1.13
CA PRO A 23 8.46 20.29 1.92
C PRO A 23 7.15 20.33 1.11
N LEU A 24 6.13 19.59 1.55
CA LEU A 24 4.82 19.59 0.90
C LEU A 24 4.07 20.86 1.34
N ILE A 25 4.42 21.98 0.70
CA ILE A 25 4.24 23.32 1.27
C ILE A 25 2.80 23.83 1.33
N ASP A 26 1.82 23.24 0.61
CA ASP A 26 0.46 23.81 0.63
C ASP A 26 -0.65 22.86 1.13
N ASN A 27 -0.49 21.53 1.05
CA ASN A 27 -1.54 20.56 1.42
C ASN A 27 -0.98 19.19 1.89
N PRO A 28 -0.36 19.11 3.07
CA PRO A 28 0.27 17.87 3.57
C PRO A 28 -0.71 16.71 3.74
N HIS A 29 -1.98 16.99 4.07
CA HIS A 29 -3.03 15.97 4.25
C HIS A 29 -3.33 15.20 2.95
N SER A 30 -3.54 15.91 1.84
CA SER A 30 -3.89 15.30 0.55
C SER A 30 -2.75 14.44 0.02
N VAL A 31 -1.52 14.89 0.23
CA VAL A 31 -0.33 14.20 -0.27
C VAL A 31 -0.06 12.95 0.56
N PHE A 32 -0.17 13.03 1.89
CA PHE A 32 -0.16 11.87 2.78
C PHE A 32 -1.22 10.83 2.39
N GLY A 33 -2.47 11.26 2.20
CA GLY A 33 -3.57 10.37 1.82
C GLY A 33 -3.33 9.66 0.49
N TYR A 34 -2.88 10.40 -0.53
CA TYR A 34 -2.59 9.85 -1.85
C TYR A 34 -1.43 8.84 -1.82
N PHE A 35 -0.40 9.11 -1.02
CA PHE A 35 0.71 8.19 -0.82
C PHE A 35 0.28 6.90 -0.13
N LEU A 36 -0.43 7.03 1.00
CA LEU A 36 -0.93 5.88 1.74
C LEU A 36 -1.83 5.00 0.86
N PHE A 37 -2.64 5.63 0.01
CA PHE A 37 -3.47 4.97 -1.00
C PHE A 37 -2.64 4.14 -1.99
N LEU A 38 -1.69 4.78 -2.68
CA LEU A 38 -0.88 4.13 -3.71
C LEU A 38 -0.05 2.98 -3.13
N CYS A 39 0.61 3.21 -1.99
CA CYS A 39 1.43 2.21 -1.32
C CYS A 39 0.61 1.00 -0.86
N SER A 40 -0.57 1.24 -0.28
CA SER A 40 -1.45 0.17 0.20
C SER A 40 -2.04 -0.64 -0.97
N ILE A 41 -2.49 0.00 -2.05
CA ILE A 41 -2.96 -0.70 -3.25
C ILE A 41 -1.84 -1.52 -3.88
N TYR A 42 -0.66 -0.93 -4.01
CA TYR A 42 0.50 -1.62 -4.56
C TYR A 42 0.86 -2.87 -3.76
N MET A 43 0.88 -2.74 -2.43
CA MET A 43 1.18 -3.86 -1.54
C MET A 43 0.12 -4.96 -1.64
N GLY A 44 -1.16 -4.59 -1.70
CA GLY A 44 -2.26 -5.53 -1.93
C GLY A 44 -2.08 -6.34 -3.22
N ARG A 45 -1.72 -5.65 -4.31
CA ARG A 45 -1.41 -6.27 -5.60
C ARG A 45 -0.21 -7.21 -5.51
N TRP A 46 0.84 -6.81 -4.80
CA TRP A 46 2.03 -7.66 -4.62
C TRP A 46 1.70 -8.94 -3.84
N ILE A 47 0.92 -8.84 -2.76
CA ILE A 47 0.47 -10.00 -1.98
C ILE A 47 -0.33 -10.97 -2.86
N TYR A 48 -1.20 -10.46 -3.74
CA TYR A 48 -1.90 -11.28 -4.71
C TYR A 48 -0.94 -11.97 -5.69
N GLY A 49 0.09 -11.26 -6.16
CA GLY A 49 1.16 -11.84 -6.98
C GLY A 49 1.91 -13.00 -6.29
N GLN A 50 2.09 -12.93 -4.97
CA GLN A 50 2.70 -14.01 -4.19
C GLN A 50 1.73 -15.18 -3.91
N SER A 51 0.43 -14.98 -4.08
CA SER A 51 -0.58 -16.02 -3.78
C SER A 51 -0.49 -17.27 -4.67
N TYR A 52 0.18 -17.17 -5.82
CA TYR A 52 0.39 -18.29 -6.73
C TYR A 52 1.49 -19.26 -6.27
N THR A 53 2.36 -18.82 -5.36
CA THR A 53 3.54 -19.59 -4.93
C THR A 53 3.63 -19.76 -3.41
N ALA A 54 2.91 -18.96 -2.64
CA ALA A 54 2.94 -18.98 -1.17
C ALA A 54 1.76 -19.76 -0.59
N ASN A 55 1.95 -20.36 0.59
CA ASN A 55 0.86 -20.99 1.34
C ASN A 55 -0.14 -19.95 1.86
N TRP A 56 -1.38 -20.36 2.10
CA TRP A 56 -2.43 -19.47 2.62
C TRP A 56 -2.03 -18.76 3.92
N LEU A 57 -1.33 -19.45 4.80
CA LEU A 57 -0.82 -18.91 6.06
C LEU A 57 0.26 -17.83 5.85
N ASP A 58 1.10 -17.97 4.82
CA ASP A 58 2.12 -16.98 4.49
C ASP A 58 1.50 -15.73 3.84
N ILE A 59 0.50 -15.91 2.98
CA ILE A 59 -0.29 -14.80 2.40
C ILE A 59 -0.97 -14.01 3.53
N PHE A 60 -1.58 -14.70 4.49
CA PHE A 60 -2.20 -14.09 5.66
C PHE A 60 -1.19 -13.28 6.48
N ARG A 61 0.00 -13.84 6.75
CA ARG A 61 1.08 -13.13 7.44
C ARG A 61 1.55 -11.90 6.67
N MET A 62 1.75 -12.00 5.35
CA MET A 62 2.15 -10.87 4.51
C MET A 62 1.11 -9.75 4.52
N PHE A 63 -0.18 -10.09 4.49
CA PHE A 63 -1.27 -9.13 4.59
C PHE A 63 -1.26 -8.41 5.95
N PHE A 64 -1.24 -9.16 7.05
CA PHE A 64 -1.25 -8.56 8.39
C PHE A 64 0.00 -7.72 8.65
N LEU A 65 1.18 -8.18 8.26
CA LEU A 65 2.42 -7.43 8.42
C LEU A 65 2.38 -6.12 7.61
N SER A 66 1.88 -6.18 6.37
CA SER A 66 1.72 -4.98 5.54
C SER A 66 0.71 -4.01 6.14
N PHE A 67 -0.43 -4.51 6.62
CA PHE A 67 -1.45 -3.72 7.30
C PHE A 67 -0.89 -3.01 8.53
N PHE A 68 -0.18 -3.72 9.42
CA PHE A 68 0.42 -3.13 10.60
C PHE A 68 1.51 -2.12 10.26
N ALA A 69 2.41 -2.45 9.33
CA ALA A 69 3.50 -1.56 8.91
C ALA A 69 2.98 -0.25 8.34
N TRP A 70 1.99 -0.30 7.45
CA TRP A 70 1.39 0.90 6.86
C TRP A 70 0.50 1.67 7.82
N SER A 71 -0.19 1.01 8.75
CA SER A 71 -1.04 1.69 9.72
C SER A 71 -0.22 2.43 10.79
N ILE A 72 0.81 1.78 11.34
CA ILE A 72 1.69 2.40 12.34
C ILE A 72 2.61 3.42 11.67
N GLY A 73 3.20 3.09 10.52
CA GLY A 73 4.02 4.03 9.75
C GLY A 73 3.21 5.24 9.27
N GLY A 74 1.98 5.02 8.82
CA GLY A 74 1.04 6.08 8.46
C GLY A 74 0.73 7.00 9.63
N LEU A 75 0.44 6.44 10.81
CA LEU A 75 0.22 7.24 12.03
C LEU A 75 1.46 8.06 12.40
N ALA A 76 2.66 7.46 12.33
CA ALA A 76 3.90 8.17 12.64
C ALA A 76 4.13 9.37 11.71
N VAL A 77 3.89 9.20 10.40
CA VAL A 77 3.99 10.29 9.42
C VAL A 77 2.88 11.34 9.64
N PHE A 78 1.66 10.89 9.90
CA PHE A 78 0.52 11.78 10.16
C PHE A 78 0.78 12.68 11.39
N VAL A 79 1.19 12.09 12.51
CA VAL A 79 1.47 12.83 13.74
C VAL A 79 2.73 13.70 13.60
N SER A 80 3.79 13.25 12.93
CA SER A 80 5.03 14.03 12.86
C SER A 80 4.98 15.19 11.86
N TYR A 81 4.19 15.05 10.79
CA TYR A 81 4.27 15.95 9.64
C TYR A 81 2.94 16.61 9.26
N VAL A 82 1.82 15.91 9.42
CA VAL A 82 0.51 16.41 9.03
C VAL A 82 -0.14 17.17 10.19
N GLU A 83 -0.07 16.62 11.41
CA GLU A 83 -0.72 17.18 12.59
C GLU A 83 0.17 17.06 13.85
N PRO A 84 1.29 17.81 13.93
CA PRO A 84 2.29 17.73 15.02
C PRO A 84 1.78 18.13 16.41
N GLY A 85 0.60 18.75 16.49
CA GLY A 85 -0.06 19.14 17.75
C GLY A 85 -1.23 18.25 18.16
N LEU A 86 -1.38 17.07 17.55
CA LEU A 86 -2.52 16.20 17.81
C LEU A 86 -2.61 15.86 19.32
N ARG A 87 -3.81 15.99 19.90
CA ARG A 87 -4.03 15.58 21.30
C ARG A 87 -3.98 14.06 21.40
N TRP A 88 -3.42 13.54 22.48
CA TRP A 88 -3.31 12.09 22.76
C TRP A 88 -4.63 11.32 22.54
N THR A 89 -5.77 11.93 22.86
CA THR A 89 -7.10 11.33 22.66
C THR A 89 -7.45 11.07 21.19
N HIS A 90 -6.91 11.84 20.25
CA HIS A 90 -7.15 11.70 18.81
C HIS A 90 -6.15 10.78 18.11
N TYR A 91 -5.11 10.29 18.80
CA TYR A 91 -4.18 9.30 18.23
C TYR A 91 -4.90 7.99 17.91
N LEU A 92 -5.77 7.54 18.82
CA LEU A 92 -6.52 6.31 18.63
C LEU A 92 -7.50 6.42 17.47
N GLU A 93 -8.22 7.55 17.38
CA GLU A 93 -9.13 7.85 16.28
C GLU A 93 -8.38 7.90 14.94
N SER A 94 -7.24 8.59 14.90
CA SER A 94 -6.40 8.68 13.70
C SER A 94 -5.85 7.31 13.30
N LEU A 95 -5.42 6.49 14.27
CA LEU A 95 -4.95 5.13 14.02
C LEU A 95 -6.07 4.27 13.43
N ILE A 96 -7.29 4.34 13.97
CA ILE A 96 -8.44 3.60 13.45
C ILE A 96 -8.74 4.03 12.01
N ASN A 97 -8.77 5.34 11.73
CA ASN A 97 -9.03 5.86 10.39
C ASN A 97 -7.96 5.41 9.37
N ILE A 98 -6.68 5.55 9.73
CA ILE A 98 -5.55 5.11 8.91
C ILE A 98 -5.59 3.59 8.70
N ALA A 99 -5.90 2.82 9.73
CA ALA A 99 -6.02 1.37 9.64
C ALA A 99 -7.18 0.94 8.74
N CYS A 100 -8.37 1.49 8.92
CA CYS A 100 -9.52 1.22 8.06
C CYS A 100 -9.22 1.55 6.59
N PHE A 101 -8.60 2.71 6.33
CA PHE A 101 -8.21 3.12 4.99
C PHE A 101 -7.17 2.18 4.38
N THR A 102 -6.14 1.81 5.15
CA THR A 102 -5.08 0.88 4.74
C THR A 102 -5.65 -0.49 4.41
N ALA A 103 -6.55 -1.02 5.24
CA ALA A 103 -7.21 -2.31 5.01
C ALA A 103 -8.03 -2.29 3.71
N LEU A 104 -8.85 -1.25 3.49
CA LEU A 104 -9.64 -1.10 2.26
C LEU A 104 -8.75 -1.04 1.03
N CYS A 105 -7.65 -0.28 1.08
CA CYS A 105 -6.72 -0.15 -0.04
C CYS A 105 -5.93 -1.45 -0.32
N LEU A 106 -5.49 -2.16 0.72
CA LEU A 106 -4.84 -3.47 0.58
C LEU A 106 -5.80 -4.49 -0.05
N PHE A 107 -7.05 -4.55 0.41
CA PHE A 107 -8.07 -5.41 -0.18
C PHE A 107 -8.38 -5.02 -1.63
N ALA A 108 -8.52 -3.74 -1.92
CA ALA A 108 -8.72 -3.24 -3.28
C ALA A 108 -7.55 -3.67 -4.18
N GLY A 109 -6.30 -3.46 -3.75
CA GLY A 109 -5.11 -3.89 -4.48
C GLY A 109 -5.06 -5.40 -4.73
N PHE A 110 -5.42 -6.18 -3.71
CA PHE A 110 -5.45 -7.65 -3.78
C PHE A 110 -6.48 -8.16 -4.81
N PHE A 111 -7.66 -7.56 -4.87
CA PHE A 111 -8.74 -8.02 -5.77
C PHE A 111 -8.76 -7.34 -7.15
N CYS A 112 -8.37 -6.08 -7.29
CA CYS A 112 -8.38 -5.37 -8.58
C CYS A 112 -7.46 -6.03 -9.62
N PHE A 113 -6.37 -6.69 -9.19
CA PHE A 113 -5.45 -7.36 -10.10
C PHE A 113 -5.95 -8.72 -10.63
N LYS A 114 -6.96 -9.34 -9.98
CA LYS A 114 -7.58 -10.60 -10.44
C LYS A 114 -8.20 -10.48 -11.85
N ASN A 115 -8.60 -9.28 -12.25
CA ASN A 115 -9.20 -9.05 -13.56
C ASN A 115 -8.17 -8.96 -14.70
N GLN A 116 -6.96 -8.45 -14.48
CA GLN A 116 -6.00 -8.26 -15.59
C GLN A 116 -5.41 -9.57 -16.12
N GLY A 117 -5.18 -10.58 -15.27
CA GLY A 117 -4.72 -11.90 -15.72
C GLY A 117 -5.73 -12.62 -16.62
N LYS A 118 -7.03 -12.47 -16.33
CA LYS A 118 -8.12 -13.01 -17.16
C LYS A 118 -8.32 -12.19 -18.44
N THR A 119 -8.21 -10.87 -18.38
CA THR A 119 -8.30 -10.02 -19.58
C THR A 119 -7.12 -10.21 -20.52
N ALA A 120 -5.90 -10.37 -19.99
CA ALA A 120 -4.70 -10.68 -20.78
C ALA A 120 -4.78 -12.08 -21.41
N GLN A 121 -5.31 -13.09 -20.71
CA GLN A 121 -5.60 -14.40 -21.31
C GLN A 121 -6.72 -14.36 -22.35
N ALA A 122 -7.76 -13.55 -22.14
CA ALA A 122 -8.84 -13.36 -23.10
C ALA A 122 -8.38 -12.64 -24.38
N LEU A 123 -7.51 -11.62 -24.24
CA LEU A 123 -6.90 -10.91 -25.36
C LEU A 123 -5.86 -11.76 -26.10
N GLY A 124 -5.06 -12.55 -25.37
CA GLY A 124 -4.09 -13.49 -25.95
C GLY A 124 -4.74 -14.66 -26.71
N ARG A 125 -5.96 -15.07 -26.32
CA ARG A 125 -6.76 -16.04 -27.09
C ARG A 125 -7.37 -15.44 -28.36
N LYS A 126 -7.74 -14.15 -28.36
CA LYS A 126 -8.26 -13.46 -29.56
C LYS A 126 -7.22 -13.21 -30.65
N SER A 127 -5.93 -13.14 -30.31
CA SER A 127 -4.83 -12.95 -31.27
C SER A 127 -4.36 -14.23 -31.96
N ARG A 128 -4.88 -15.41 -31.57
CA ARG A 128 -4.51 -16.72 -32.14
C ARG A 128 -5.68 -17.42 -32.87
N GLY A 129 -6.77 -16.70 -33.11
CA GLY A 129 -7.92 -17.18 -33.89
C GLY A 129 -7.92 -16.56 -35.28
#